data_AF-A0AB38G6Y2-F1
#
_entry.id   AF-A0AB38G6Y2-F1
#
_cell.length_a   1.000
_cell.length_b   1.000
_cell.length_c   1.000
_cell.angle_alpha   90.00
_cell.angle_beta   90.00
_cell.angle_gamma   90.00
#
_symmetry.space_group_name_H-M   'P 1'
#
loop_
_entity.id
_entity.type
_entity.pdbx_description
1 polymer ?
#
loop_
_entity_poly.entity_id
_entity_poly.type
_entity_poly.pdbx_seq_one_letter_code
_entity_poly.pdbx_strand_id
1 'polypeptide(L)' 'MHGARQGHKLDLIAQNPKVCIQIEGEVILDYNHEIPCKYGAFFTSFIGRGKAELLDKYDEKHTL' A
#
# COMPACT_ATOMS: atom_id res chain seq x y z
N MET A 1 5.86 -7.70 -3.25
CA MET A 1 6.23 -7.38 -1.85
C MET A 1 6.87 -8.61 -1.24
N HIS A 2 7.93 -8.46 -0.45
CA HIS A 2 8.58 -9.57 0.28
C HIS A 2 8.51 -9.35 1.79
N GLY A 3 8.73 -10.40 2.58
CA GLY A 3 8.72 -10.32 4.04
C GLY A 3 8.99 -11.65 4.71
N ALA A 4 8.85 -11.68 6.04
CA ALA A 4 8.93 -12.90 6.83
C ALA A 4 7.95 -13.97 6.34
N ARG A 5 8.31 -15.25 6.55
CA ARG A 5 7.50 -16.41 6.11
C ARG A 5 6.20 -16.59 6.88
N GLN A 6 6.05 -15.92 8.00
CA GLN A 6 4.88 -15.98 8.88
C GLN A 6 4.61 -14.61 9.46
N GLY A 7 3.37 -14.38 9.89
CA GLY A 7 2.97 -13.18 10.60
C GLY A 7 1.61 -12.67 10.16
N HIS A 8 1.07 -11.76 10.97
CA HIS A 8 -0.33 -11.34 10.91
C HIS A 8 -0.80 -10.89 9.51
N LYS A 9 0.04 -10.18 8.75
CA LYS A 9 -0.31 -9.73 7.39
C LYS A 9 -0.58 -10.89 6.41
N LEU A 10 0.18 -11.99 6.55
CA LEU A 10 0.02 -13.16 5.68
C LEU A 10 -1.24 -13.93 6.10
N ASP A 11 -1.49 -14.03 7.41
CA ASP A 11 -2.71 -14.65 7.94
C ASP A 11 -3.96 -13.94 7.42
N LEU A 12 -3.95 -12.60 7.41
CA LEU A 12 -5.05 -11.78 6.87
C LEU A 12 -5.22 -11.99 5.37
N ILE A 13 -4.15 -12.00 4.58
CA ILE A 13 -4.20 -12.25 3.14
C ILE A 13 -4.73 -13.66 2.84
N ALA A 14 -4.31 -14.66 3.62
CA ALA A 14 -4.80 -16.03 3.49
C ALA A 14 -6.29 -16.17 3.81
N GLN A 15 -6.79 -15.45 4.83
CA GLN A 15 -8.21 -15.45 5.19
C GLN A 15 -9.08 -14.65 4.21
N ASN A 16 -8.57 -13.51 3.72
CA ASN A 16 -9.25 -12.68 2.74
C ASN A 16 -8.24 -12.02 1.80
N PRO A 17 -8.13 -12.51 0.55
CA PRO A 17 -7.12 -12.01 -0.39
C PRO A 17 -7.49 -10.65 -0.98
N LYS A 18 -8.70 -10.10 -0.74
CA LYS A 18 -9.10 -8.80 -1.27
C LYS A 18 -8.31 -7.69 -0.57
N VAL A 19 -7.37 -7.09 -1.29
CA VAL A 19 -6.45 -6.08 -0.77
C VAL A 19 -6.60 -4.75 -1.50
N CYS A 20 -6.11 -3.70 -0.83
CA CYS A 20 -5.86 -2.38 -1.41
C CYS A 20 -4.36 -2.09 -1.33
N ILE A 21 -3.76 -1.62 -2.43
CA ILE A 21 -2.41 -1.08 -2.45
C ILE A 21 -2.54 0.42 -2.67
N GLN A 22 -1.88 1.18 -1.81
CA GLN A 22 -1.77 2.62 -1.93
C GLN A 22 -0.29 2.98 -2.12
N ILE A 23 -0.03 3.82 -3.11
CA ILE A 23 1.27 4.44 -3.33
C ILE A 23 1.03 5.94 -3.29
N GLU A 24 1.73 6.61 -2.38
CA GLU A 24 1.74 8.06 -2.31
C GLU A 24 2.98 8.57 -3.05
N GLY A 25 2.77 9.54 -3.93
CA GLY A 25 3.83 10.23 -4.64
C GLY A 25 4.25 11.48 -3.90
N GLU A 26 4.60 12.52 -4.66
CA GLU A 26 4.94 13.83 -4.10
C GLU A 26 3.79 14.39 -3.26
N VAL A 27 4.15 14.99 -2.11
CA VAL A 27 3.23 15.69 -1.21
C VAL A 27 3.83 17.07 -0.91
N ILE A 28 3.08 18.12 -1.25
CA ILE A 28 3.45 19.52 -1.00
C ILE A 28 2.42 20.10 -0.03
N LEU A 29 2.87 20.51 1.15
CA LEU A 29 2.00 21.08 2.17
C LEU A 29 1.46 22.45 1.73
N ASP A 30 0.16 22.65 1.90
CA ASP A 30 -0.53 23.93 1.73
C ASP A 30 -1.06 24.41 3.08
N TYR A 31 -0.26 25.20 3.80
CA TYR A 31 -0.56 25.60 5.18
C TYR A 31 -0.51 27.12 5.41
N ASN A 32 -0.29 27.91 4.35
CA ASN A 32 -0.19 29.36 4.45
C ASN A 32 -1.58 30.03 4.36
N HIS A 33 -2.47 29.67 5.28
CA HIS A 33 -3.81 30.23 5.40
C HIS A 33 -4.03 30.78 6.81
N GLU A 34 -4.85 31.82 6.95
CA GLU A 34 -5.21 32.34 8.30
C GLU A 34 -6.20 31.44 9.04
N ILE A 35 -6.97 30.64 8.29
CA ILE A 35 -8.01 29.75 8.83
C ILE A 35 -7.48 28.30 8.76
N PRO A 36 -7.30 27.60 9.90
CA PRO A 36 -6.75 26.24 9.92
C PRO A 36 -7.51 25.23 9.05
N CYS A 37 -8.83 25.39 8.91
CA CYS A 37 -9.65 24.52 8.06
C CYS A 37 -9.34 24.62 6.56
N LYS A 38 -8.50 25.59 6.14
CA LYS A 38 -8.03 25.71 4.76
C LYS A 38 -6.70 24.99 4.52
N TYR A 39 -6.09 24.41 5.56
CA TYR A 39 -4.83 23.69 5.38
C TYR A 39 -5.08 22.41 4.59
N GLY A 40 -4.14 22.06 3.73
CA GLY A 40 -4.20 20.88 2.90
C GLY A 40 -2.82 20.46 2.40
N ALA A 41 -2.82 19.63 1.37
CA ALA A 41 -1.62 19.30 0.62
C ALA A 41 -2.01 19.05 -0.84
N PHE A 42 -1.14 19.45 -1.76
CA PHE A 42 -1.15 18.92 -3.11
C PHE A 42 -0.45 17.57 -3.07
N PHE A 43 -1.07 16.55 -3.65
CA PHE A 43 -0.48 15.22 -3.67
C PHE A 43 -0.85 14.47 -4.94
N THR A 44 -0.04 13.46 -5.24
CA THR A 44 -0.38 12.42 -6.21
C THR A 44 -0.49 11.09 -5.50
N SER A 45 -1.45 10.27 -5.89
CA SER A 45 -1.57 8.92 -5.34
C SER A 45 -2.09 7.93 -6.36
N PHE A 46 -1.69 6.68 -6.18
CA PHE A 46 -2.25 5.52 -6.85
C PHE A 46 -2.95 4.65 -5.80
N ILE A 47 -4.21 4.29 -6.07
CA ILE A 47 -5.00 3.40 -5.23
C ILE A 47 -5.48 2.24 -6.10
N GLY A 48 -4.88 1.07 -5.91
CA GLY A 48 -5.23 -0.17 -6.59
C GLY A 48 -5.99 -1.11 -5.67
N ARG A 49 -7.06 -1.74 -6.17
CA ARG A 49 -7.76 -2.81 -5.47
C ARG A 49 -7.63 -4.11 -6.26
N GLY A 50 -7.43 -5.22 -5.57
CA GLY A 50 -7.22 -6.51 -6.23
C GLY A 50 -7.23 -7.68 -5.26
N LYS A 51 -6.74 -8.83 -5.74
CA LYS A 51 -6.50 -10.01 -4.92
C LYS A 51 -5.00 -10.22 -4.77
N ALA A 52 -4.53 -10.45 -3.55
CA ALA A 52 -3.16 -10.83 -3.27
C ALA A 52 -3.01 -12.35 -3.28
N GLU A 53 -1.90 -12.83 -3.82
CA GLU A 53 -1.53 -14.24 -3.84
C GLU A 53 -0.20 -14.44 -3.11
N LEU A 54 -0.14 -15.49 -2.28
CA LEU A 54 1.08 -15.86 -1.56
C LEU A 54 1.89 -16.82 -2.42
N LEU A 55 3.09 -16.40 -2.82
CA LEU A 55 4.03 -17.25 -3.55
C LEU A 55 4.87 -18.03 -2.53
N ASP A 56 4.91 -19.36 -2.66
CA ASP A 56 5.64 -20.24 -1.75
C ASP A 56 6.76 -21.05 -2.41
N LYS A 57 6.73 -21.21 -3.74
CA LYS A 57 7.79 -21.89 -4.47
C LYS A 57 8.99 -20.97 -4.69
N TYR A 58 10.18 -21.55 -4.61
CA TYR A 58 11.44 -20.83 -4.83
C TYR A 58 11.53 -20.26 -6.25
N ASP A 59 11.18 -21.05 -7.26
CA ASP A 59 11.30 -20.66 -8.67
C ASP A 59 10.37 -19.51 -9.07
N GLU A 60 9.18 -19.45 -8.45
CA GLU A 60 8.22 -18.36 -8.63
C GLU A 60 8.71 -17.04 -8.00
N LYS A 61 9.57 -17.11 -6.96
CA LYS A 61 10.14 -15.93 -6.28
C LYS A 61 11.39 -15.37 -6.93
N HIS A 62 12.10 -16.18 -7.73
CA HIS A 62 13.43 -15.83 -8.24
C HIS A 62 13.40 -15.23 -9.66
N THR A 63 12.25 -15.29 -10.32
CA THR A 63 12.05 -14.91 -11.73
C THR A 63 11.19 -13.64 -11.88
N LEU A 64 10.61 -13.15 -10.79
CA LEU A 64 9.78 -11.93 -10.68
C LEU A 64 10.47 -10.91 -9.78
#